data_AF-A0A9E5A8X6-F1
#
_entry.id   AF-A0A9E5A8X6-F1
#
_cell.length_a   1.000
_cell.length_b   1.000
_cell.length_c   1.000
_cell.angle_alpha   90.00
_cell.angle_beta   90.00
_cell.angle_gamma   90.00
#
_symmetry.space_group_name_H-M   'P 1'
#
loop_
_entity.id
_entity.type
_entity.pdbx_description
1 polymer ?
#
loop_
_entity_poly.entity_id
_entity_poly.type
_entity_poly.pdbx_seq_one_letter_code
_entity_poly.pdbx_strand_id
1 'polypeptide(L)' 'MDNIDGIDMANDFLDAAYKCKPHNLEPLLQKIELKIKNSDHTDKTLLRAKMIVTSKLALYYSK' A
#
# COMPACT_ATOMS: atom_id res chain seq x y z
N MET A 1 25.30 -5.31 -4.81
CA MET A 1 24.49 -4.14 -4.41
C MET A 1 23.05 -4.43 -4.79
N ASP A 2 22.08 -3.63 -4.35
CA ASP A 2 20.66 -3.64 -4.78
C ASP A 2 19.68 -4.38 -3.86
N ASN A 3 19.50 -3.85 -2.65
CA ASN A 3 18.30 -4.07 -1.82
C ASN A 3 17.78 -2.79 -1.16
N ILE A 4 18.28 -1.62 -1.58
CA ILE A 4 17.92 -0.33 -0.97
C ILE A 4 16.62 0.22 -1.58
N ASP A 5 16.45 0.12 -2.90
CA ASP A 5 15.28 0.68 -3.61
C ASP A 5 13.93 0.04 -3.25
N GLY A 6 13.92 -1.23 -2.81
CA GLY A 6 12.69 -1.94 -2.44
C GLY A 6 12.11 -1.50 -1.10
N ILE A 7 12.98 -1.26 -0.12
CA ILE A 7 12.61 -0.88 1.25
C ILE A 7 12.05 0.53 1.29
N ASP A 8 12.69 1.46 0.57
CA ASP A 8 12.24 2.86 0.51
C ASP A 8 10.86 2.97 -0.13
N MET A 9 10.62 2.23 -1.23
CA MET A 9 9.32 2.21 -1.90
C MET A 9 8.20 1.61 -1.03
N ALA A 10 8.48 0.54 -0.28
CA ALA A 10 7.47 -0.07 0.58
C ALA A 10 7.07 0.86 1.74
N ASN A 11 8.04 1.57 2.32
CA ASN A 11 7.78 2.58 3.34
C ASN A 11 6.99 3.76 2.78
N ASP A 12 7.25 4.20 1.54
CA ASP A 12 6.46 5.24 0.87
C ASP A 12 4.99 4.85 0.73
N PHE A 13 4.71 3.59 0.35
CA PHE A 13 3.34 3.08 0.27
C PHE A 13 2.66 3.04 1.64
N LEU A 14 3.39 2.68 2.70
CA LEU A 14 2.87 2.67 4.05
C LEU A 14 2.53 4.10 4.53
N ASP A 15 3.43 5.04 4.28
CA ASP A 15 3.23 6.45 4.59
C ASP A 15 2.05 7.04 3.83
N ALA A 16 1.94 6.71 2.54
CA ALA A 16 0.79 7.07 1.73
C ALA A 16 -0.49 6.46 2.31
N ALA A 17 -0.51 5.18 2.70
CA ALA A 17 -1.68 4.54 3.29
C ALA A 17 -2.21 5.28 4.54
N TYR A 18 -1.32 5.79 5.38
CA TYR A 18 -1.69 6.60 6.54
C TYR A 18 -2.23 7.98 6.19
N LYS A 19 -1.65 8.66 5.18
CA LYS A 19 -1.96 10.06 4.83
C LYS A 19 -3.00 10.22 3.71
N CYS A 20 -3.35 9.14 3.01
CA CYS A 20 -4.16 9.17 1.79
C CYS A 20 -5.58 9.71 2.03
N LYS A 21 -6.01 10.61 1.14
CA LYS A 21 -7.38 11.16 1.09
C LYS A 21 -8.36 10.13 0.52
N PRO A 22 -9.66 10.16 0.87
CA PRO A 22 -10.64 9.14 0.46
C PRO A 22 -10.67 8.85 -1.05
N HIS A 23 -10.70 9.88 -1.89
CA HIS A 23 -10.75 9.73 -3.36
C HIS A 23 -9.51 9.08 -3.98
N ASN A 24 -8.39 9.01 -3.24
CA ASN A 24 -7.14 8.39 -3.71
C ASN A 24 -6.92 6.99 -3.13
N LEU A 25 -7.82 6.47 -2.29
CA LEU A 25 -7.64 5.17 -1.64
C LEU A 25 -7.68 4.01 -2.66
N GLU A 26 -8.61 4.02 -3.62
CA GLU A 26 -8.67 2.98 -4.65
C GLU A 26 -7.46 2.97 -5.58
N PRO A 27 -7.02 4.11 -6.17
CA PRO A 27 -5.79 4.16 -6.95
C PRO A 27 -4.56 3.71 -6.15
N LEU A 28 -4.49 4.06 -4.85
CA LEU A 28 -3.39 3.64 -3.99
C LEU A 28 -3.40 2.12 -3.75
N LEU A 29 -4.57 1.53 -3.51
CA LEU A 29 -4.72 0.09 -3.33
C LEU A 29 -4.23 -0.67 -4.57
N GLN A 30 -4.64 -0.25 -5.78
CA GLN A 30 -4.22 -0.89 -7.03
C GLN A 30 -2.70 -0.87 -7.21
N LYS A 31 -2.03 0.25 -6.87
CA LYS A 31 -0.56 0.35 -6.94
C LYS A 31 0.12 -0.60 -5.96
N ILE A 32 -0.37 -0.70 -4.73
CA ILE A 32 0.17 -1.60 -3.71
C ILE A 32 0.00 -3.07 -4.17
N GLU A 33 -1.17 -3.43 -4.70
CA GLU A 33 -1.44 -4.79 -5.18
C GLU A 33 -0.59 -5.17 -6.38
N LEU A 34 -0.39 -4.25 -7.33
CA LEU A 34 0.51 -4.46 -8.46
C LEU A 34 1.95 -4.70 -7.99
N LYS A 35 2.42 -3.92 -7.00
CA LYS A 35 3.77 -4.09 -6.45
C LYS A 35 3.92 -5.43 -5.73
N ILE A 36 2.94 -5.85 -4.95
CA ILE A 36 2.93 -7.17 -4.30
C ILE A 36 2.97 -8.28 -5.34
N LYS A 37 2.15 -8.19 -6.40
CA LYS A 37 2.09 -9.20 -7.47
C LYS A 37 3.41 -9.34 -8.23
N ASN A 38 4.14 -8.24 -8.39
CA ASN A 38 5.42 -8.19 -9.09
C ASN A 38 6.62 -8.46 -8.17
N SER A 39 6.39 -8.74 -6.89
CA SER A 39 7.45 -9.04 -5.94
C SER A 39 7.63 -10.55 -5.80
N ASP A 40 8.87 -11.03 -5.98
CA ASP A 40 9.21 -12.45 -5.75
C ASP A 40 9.19 -12.83 -4.26
N HIS A 41 9.16 -11.83 -3.37
CA HIS A 41 9.14 -12.02 -1.93
C HIS A 41 7.96 -11.27 -1.28
N THR A 42 7.44 -11.86 -0.21
CA THR A 42 6.38 -11.26 0.59
C THR A 42 6.92 -10.09 1.42
N ASP A 43 6.69 -8.87 0.93
CA ASP A 43 7.00 -7.65 1.67
C ASP A 43 5.90 -7.36 2.72
N LYS A 44 6.27 -7.48 4.00
CA LYS A 44 5.36 -7.24 5.14
C LYS A 44 4.88 -5.78 5.22
N THR A 45 5.70 -4.83 4.79
CA THR A 45 5.37 -3.41 4.77
C THR A 45 4.30 -3.13 3.70
N LEU A 46 4.42 -3.73 2.51
CA LEU A 46 3.37 -3.64 1.48
C LEU A 46 2.06 -4.29 1.93
N LEU A 47 2.11 -5.45 2.59
CA LEU A 47 0.92 -6.09 3.16
C LEU A 47 0.24 -5.21 4.20
N ARG A 48 1.03 -4.55 5.06
CA ARG A 48 0.50 -3.61 6.06
C ARG A 48 -0.13 -2.40 5.40
N ALA A 49 0.51 -1.82 4.39
CA ALA A 49 -0.03 -0.71 3.62
C ALA A 49 -1.38 -1.10 2.98
N LYS A 50 -1.45 -2.28 2.37
CA LYS A 50 -2.69 -2.85 1.80
C LYS A 50 -3.80 -2.92 2.85
N MET A 51 -3.52 -3.50 4.02
CA MET A 51 -4.49 -3.64 5.11
C MET A 51 -5.06 -2.30 5.57
N ILE A 52 -4.22 -1.27 5.70
CA ILE A 52 -4.67 0.06 6.12
C ILE A 52 -5.59 0.68 5.07
N VAL A 53 -5.21 0.61 3.79
CA VAL A 53 -6.02 1.19 2.70
C VAL A 53 -7.37 0.48 2.58
N THR A 54 -7.40 -0.86 2.61
CA THR A 54 -8.67 -1.61 2.54
C THR A 54 -9.57 -1.32 3.75
N SER A 55 -8.99 -1.20 4.95
CA SER A 55 -9.74 -0.83 6.15
C SER A 55 -10.36 0.57 6.02
N LYS A 56 -9.62 1.54 5.48
CA LYS A 56 -10.14 2.88 5.20
C LYS A 56 -11.22 2.90 4.13
N LEU A 57 -11.08 2.10 3.08
CA LEU A 57 -12.11 1.95 2.04
C LEU A 57 -13.40 1.35 2.60
N ALA A 58 -13.29 0.31 3.42
CA ALA A 58 -14.45 -0.30 4.07
C ALA A 58 -15.21 0.71 4.94
N LEU A 59 -14.49 1.53 5.72
CA LEU A 59 -15.10 2.61 6.51
C LEU A 59 -15.73 3.71 5.64
N TYR A 60 -15.14 4.01 4.49
CA TYR A 60 -15.68 4.99 3.56
C TYR A 60 -16.98 4.50 2.89
N TYR A 61 -17.04 3.23 2.50
CA TYR A 61 -18.23 2.62 1.89
C TYR A 61 -19.30 2.19 2.89
N SER A 62 -18.98 2.16 4.17
CA SER A 62 -19.95 1.91 5.24
C SER A 62 -20.73 3.17 5.65
N LYS A 63 -20.47 4.33 5.02
CA LYS A 63 -21.22 5.58 5.19
C LYS A 63 -22.20 5.79 4.05
#